data_AF-A0A317YNC3-F1
#
_entry.id   AF-A0A317YNC3-F1
#
_cell.length_a   1.000
_cell.length_b   1.000
_cell.length_c   1.000
_cell.angle_alpha   90.00
_cell.angle_beta   90.00
_cell.angle_gamma   90.00
#
_symmetry.space_group_name_H-M   'P 1'
#
loop_
_entity.id
_entity.type
_entity.pdbx_description
1 polymer ?
#
loop_
_entity_poly.entity_id
_entity_poly.type
_entity_poly.pdbx_seq_one_letter_code
_entity_poly.pdbx_strand_id
1 'polypeptide(L)'
;MNVQEIIDKFYLYGKRRGFHELKEGKVVREYGSETVFNMSAISERIDLFDELSSTESLEKYVTKQLSYFPNKLDGVGFNRLTNPMEIGLSFLVKNSKYPIDIVNQSLGFIETIGLLKDKMYIRCDKEVDFLGWYVNTGIPKDNIYEWENIEKFHIGKHRPTGNYSYLSISILTELFPLEQ
;
A
#
# COMPACT_ATOMS: atom_id res chain seq x y z
N MET A 1 -12.86 -8.72 -13.72
CA MET A 1 -12.18 -9.49 -12.65
C MET A 1 -12.94 -9.24 -11.37
N ASN A 2 -13.36 -10.28 -10.66
CA ASN A 2 -14.03 -10.13 -9.37
C ASN A 2 -13.00 -9.94 -8.24
N VAL A 3 -13.46 -9.57 -7.05
CA VAL A 3 -12.58 -9.29 -5.90
C VAL A 3 -11.74 -10.52 -5.50
N GLN A 4 -12.33 -11.71 -5.48
CA GLN A 4 -11.62 -12.92 -5.10
C GLN A 4 -10.51 -13.27 -6.10
N GLU A 5 -10.77 -13.11 -7.40
CA GLU A 5 -9.76 -13.31 -8.46
C GLU A 5 -8.56 -12.37 -8.31
N ILE A 6 -8.78 -11.11 -7.90
CA ILE A 6 -7.71 -10.15 -7.64
C ILE A 6 -6.87 -10.59 -6.44
N ILE A 7 -7.53 -11.01 -5.36
CA ILE A 7 -6.88 -11.52 -4.14
C ILE A 7 -6.04 -12.76 -4.46
N ASP A 8 -6.60 -13.73 -5.18
CA ASP A 8 -5.91 -14.97 -5.53
C ASP A 8 -4.68 -14.69 -6.41
N LYS A 9 -4.81 -13.76 -7.38
CA LYS A 9 -3.68 -13.29 -8.20
C LYS A 9 -2.62 -12.59 -7.36
N PHE A 10 -3.00 -11.79 -6.36
CA PHE A 10 -2.06 -11.09 -5.49
C PHE A 10 -1.19 -12.07 -4.70
N TYR A 11 -1.81 -13.06 -4.06
CA TYR A 11 -1.09 -14.11 -3.35
C TYR A 11 -0.23 -14.96 -4.27
N LEU A 12 -0.76 -15.35 -5.43
CA LEU A 12 0.01 -16.11 -6.43
C LEU A 12 1.23 -15.31 -6.92
N TYR A 13 1.06 -14.00 -7.16
CA TYR A 13 2.14 -13.10 -7.56
C TYR A 13 3.24 -13.04 -6.50
N GLY A 14 2.87 -12.85 -5.23
CA GLY A 14 3.78 -12.83 -4.09
C GLY A 14 4.50 -14.16 -3.91
N LYS A 15 3.77 -15.28 -3.89
CA LYS A 15 4.33 -16.63 -3.73
C LYS A 15 5.39 -16.95 -4.79
N ARG A 16 5.13 -16.62 -6.06
CA ARG A 16 6.08 -16.81 -7.17
C ARG A 16 7.38 -16.00 -7.02
N ARG A 17 7.41 -15.01 -6.11
CA ARG A 17 8.54 -14.12 -5.86
C ARG A 17 9.13 -14.29 -4.46
N GLY A 18 8.81 -15.39 -3.81
CA GLY A 18 9.37 -15.76 -2.51
C GLY A 18 8.77 -15.00 -1.32
N PHE A 19 7.57 -14.42 -1.47
CA PHE A 19 6.86 -13.87 -0.33
C PHE A 19 6.20 -14.99 0.47
N HIS A 20 6.36 -14.96 1.79
CA HIS A 20 5.68 -15.86 2.72
C HIS A 20 4.32 -15.30 3.07
N GLU A 21 3.29 -16.13 3.05
CA GLU A 21 1.95 -15.70 3.41
C GLU A 21 1.85 -15.48 4.93
N LEU A 22 1.37 -14.30 5.32
CA LEU A 22 0.94 -14.05 6.69
C LEU A 22 -0.57 -14.20 6.79
N LYS A 23 -0.99 -14.88 7.86
CA LYS A 23 -2.40 -14.98 8.22
C LYS A 23 -2.97 -13.59 8.46
N GLU A 24 -4.21 -13.37 8.03
CA GLU A 24 -4.96 -12.16 8.34
C GLU A 24 -5.24 -12.04 9.85
N GLY A 25 -5.16 -10.82 10.38
CA GLY A 25 -5.51 -10.48 11.74
C GLY A 25 -7.00 -10.25 11.96
N LYS A 26 -7.43 -10.24 13.22
CA LYS A 26 -8.80 -9.85 13.57
C LYS A 26 -8.98 -8.34 13.36
N VAL A 27 -10.19 -7.93 12.98
CA VAL A 27 -10.57 -6.51 12.89
C VAL A 27 -10.55 -5.87 14.28
N VAL A 28 -11.07 -6.55 15.29
CA VAL A 28 -11.01 -6.13 16.69
C VAL A 28 -9.75 -6.71 17.31
N ARG A 29 -8.91 -5.83 17.86
CA ARG A 29 -7.63 -6.21 18.45
C ARG A 29 -7.79 -6.64 19.91
N GLU A 30 -6.79 -7.34 20.41
CA GLU A 30 -6.79 -7.80 21.79
C GLU A 30 -6.72 -6.63 22.77
N TYR A 31 -7.29 -6.83 23.96
CA TYR A 31 -7.25 -5.85 25.02
C TYR A 31 -5.81 -5.47 25.36
N GLY A 32 -5.53 -4.17 25.46
CA GLY A 32 -4.18 -3.63 25.68
C GLY A 32 -3.41 -3.30 24.40
N SER A 33 -3.96 -3.56 23.22
CA SER A 33 -3.38 -3.08 21.95
C SER A 33 -3.40 -1.55 21.85
N GLU A 34 -2.44 -0.96 21.13
CA GLU A 34 -2.37 0.50 20.92
C GLU A 34 -3.60 1.07 20.21
N THR A 35 -4.23 0.26 19.36
CA THR A 35 -5.48 0.60 18.67
C THR A 35 -6.55 -0.45 18.98
N VAL A 36 -7.82 -0.03 19.07
CA VAL A 36 -8.96 -0.93 19.26
C VAL A 36 -9.21 -1.76 18.00
N PHE A 37 -9.07 -1.12 16.85
CA PHE A 37 -9.30 -1.74 15.55
C PHE A 37 -8.00 -1.86 14.77
N ASN A 38 -7.97 -2.89 13.93
CA ASN A 38 -6.94 -3.08 12.93
C ASN A 38 -7.23 -2.16 11.74
N MET A 39 -6.27 -1.29 11.41
CA MET A 39 -6.43 -0.29 10.35
C MET A 39 -5.56 -0.58 9.14
N SER A 40 -4.66 -1.56 9.22
CA SER A 40 -3.79 -1.98 8.12
C SER A 40 -3.08 -3.30 8.45
N ALA A 41 -2.48 -3.94 7.45
CA ALA A 41 -1.57 -5.06 7.69
C ALA A 41 -0.37 -4.67 8.57
N ILE A 42 0.09 -3.43 8.50
CA ILE A 42 1.19 -2.92 9.34
C ILE A 42 0.76 -2.85 10.81
N SER A 43 -0.45 -2.38 11.10
CA SER A 43 -0.94 -2.33 12.49
C SER A 43 -1.11 -3.72 13.09
N GLU A 44 -1.53 -4.70 12.30
CA GLU A 44 -1.63 -6.10 12.72
C GLU A 44 -0.27 -6.73 13.01
N ARG A 45 0.71 -6.43 12.15
CA ARG A 45 2.05 -7.03 12.15
C ARG A 45 3.09 -6.04 12.64
N ILE A 46 2.71 -5.22 13.61
CA ILE A 46 3.55 -4.13 14.11
C ILE A 46 4.84 -4.66 14.76
N ASP A 47 4.76 -5.86 15.32
CA ASP A 47 5.85 -6.64 15.88
C ASP A 47 6.99 -6.89 14.87
N LEU A 48 6.67 -7.03 13.58
CA LEU A 48 7.68 -7.17 12.53
C LEU A 48 8.60 -5.95 12.40
N PHE A 49 8.18 -4.80 12.95
CA PHE A 49 8.90 -3.52 12.85
C PHE A 49 9.54 -3.07 14.16
N ASP A 50 9.41 -3.85 15.24
CA ASP A 50 10.04 -3.54 16.54
C ASP A 50 11.56 -3.80 16.51
N GLU A 51 12.02 -4.75 15.69
CA GLU A 51 13.44 -5.12 15.55
C GLU A 51 13.92 -4.92 14.10
N LEU A 52 14.09 -3.68 13.66
CA LEU A 52 14.70 -3.39 12.35
C LEU A 52 16.23 -3.46 12.46
N SER A 53 16.84 -4.45 11.80
CA SER A 53 18.30 -4.59 11.77
C SER A 53 18.81 -4.82 10.34
N SER A 54 19.63 -3.89 9.84
CA SER A 54 20.22 -3.98 8.50
C SER A 54 21.22 -5.14 8.32
N THR A 55 21.57 -5.85 9.40
CA THR A 55 22.47 -7.02 9.38
C THR A 55 21.73 -8.35 9.27
N GLU A 56 20.41 -8.35 9.43
CA GLU A 56 19.59 -9.55 9.33
C GLU A 56 19.25 -9.92 7.88
N SER A 57 18.76 -11.15 7.69
CA SER A 57 18.30 -11.62 6.38
C SER A 57 17.11 -10.82 5.87
N LEU A 58 17.00 -10.73 4.54
CA LEU A 58 15.82 -10.18 3.86
C LEU A 58 14.60 -11.07 4.13
N GLU A 59 13.53 -10.46 4.66
CA GLU A 59 12.28 -11.17 4.92
C GLU A 59 11.16 -10.55 4.08
N LYS A 60 10.33 -11.39 3.45
CA LYS A 60 9.28 -10.98 2.51
C LYS A 60 7.97 -11.63 2.88
N TYR A 61 6.92 -10.83 3.02
CA TYR A 61 5.60 -11.30 3.40
C TYR A 61 4.47 -10.75 2.53
N VAL A 62 3.46 -11.56 2.27
CA VAL A 62 2.26 -11.18 1.54
C VAL A 62 1.04 -11.45 2.40
N THR A 63 0.11 -10.51 2.45
CA THR A 63 -1.11 -10.67 3.23
C THR A 63 -2.25 -9.80 2.70
N LYS A 64 -3.46 -10.15 3.12
CA LYS A 64 -4.64 -9.30 3.05
C LYS A 64 -5.09 -9.00 4.47
N GLN A 65 -5.57 -7.78 4.70
CA GLN A 65 -6.09 -7.36 6.00
C GLN A 65 -7.41 -6.64 5.84
N LEU A 66 -8.48 -7.21 6.36
CA LEU A 66 -9.72 -6.50 6.61
C LEU A 66 -9.48 -5.47 7.73
N SER A 67 -9.67 -4.21 7.36
CA SER A 67 -9.36 -3.05 8.19
C SER A 67 -10.63 -2.26 8.45
N TYR A 68 -10.73 -1.67 9.65
CA TYR A 68 -11.83 -0.79 10.02
C TYR A 68 -11.35 0.61 10.37
N PHE A 69 -11.91 1.60 9.67
CA PHE A 69 -11.61 3.01 9.79
C PHE A 69 -12.83 3.75 10.37
N PRO A 70 -12.97 3.84 11.70
CA PRO A 70 -14.12 4.52 12.31
C PRO A 70 -14.20 5.99 11.93
N ASN A 71 -13.05 6.64 11.66
CA ASN A 71 -12.98 8.03 11.22
C ASN A 71 -13.52 8.27 9.80
N LYS A 72 -13.78 7.21 9.01
CA LYS A 72 -14.39 7.30 7.68
C LYS A 72 -15.92 7.25 7.72
N LEU A 73 -16.54 6.95 8.87
CA LEU A 73 -18.00 6.77 8.97
C LEU A 73 -18.78 7.99 8.49
N ASP A 74 -18.34 9.18 8.87
CA ASP A 74 -19.04 10.43 8.53
C ASP A 74 -19.05 10.73 7.02
N GLY A 75 -18.13 10.12 6.25
CA GLY A 75 -18.06 10.28 4.80
C GLY A 75 -18.84 9.22 4.00
N VAL A 76 -19.44 8.23 4.67
CA VAL A 76 -20.22 7.18 4.00
C VAL A 76 -21.44 7.79 3.32
N GLY A 77 -21.62 7.46 2.04
CA GLY A 77 -22.71 8.00 1.22
C GLY A 77 -22.41 9.37 0.59
N PHE A 78 -21.38 10.08 1.04
CA PHE A 78 -20.93 11.34 0.43
C PHE A 78 -19.92 11.13 -0.70
N ASN A 79 -19.00 10.17 -0.54
CA ASN A 79 -17.99 9.84 -1.55
C ASN A 79 -18.04 8.35 -1.90
N ARG A 80 -17.98 8.03 -3.20
CA ARG A 80 -17.97 6.67 -3.74
C ARG A 80 -16.82 5.80 -3.22
N LEU A 81 -15.71 6.40 -2.80
CA LEU A 81 -14.53 5.69 -2.30
C LEU A 81 -14.49 5.57 -0.77
N THR A 82 -15.37 6.26 -0.05
CA THR A 82 -15.35 6.21 1.41
C THR A 82 -16.04 4.94 1.89
N ASN A 83 -15.23 3.98 2.33
CA ASN A 83 -15.70 2.77 3.00
C ASN A 83 -14.99 2.62 4.35
N PRO A 84 -15.71 2.50 5.48
CA PRO A 84 -15.08 2.27 6.76
C PRO A 84 -14.50 0.85 6.86
N MET A 85 -14.94 -0.10 6.03
CA MET A 85 -14.42 -1.46 5.97
C MET A 85 -13.66 -1.68 4.66
N GLU A 86 -12.35 -1.89 4.73
CA GLU A 86 -11.50 -2.02 3.54
C GLU A 86 -10.66 -3.30 3.61
N ILE A 87 -10.46 -3.96 2.48
CA ILE A 87 -9.49 -5.05 2.35
C ILE A 87 -8.20 -4.46 1.80
N GLY A 88 -7.18 -4.34 2.65
CA GLY A 88 -5.84 -3.95 2.25
C GLY A 88 -5.06 -5.16 1.74
N LEU A 89 -4.48 -5.07 0.54
CA LEU A 89 -3.52 -6.05 0.03
C LEU A 89 -2.11 -5.50 0.27
N SER A 90 -1.24 -6.29 0.90
CA SER A 90 0.05 -5.78 1.37
C SER A 90 1.19 -6.74 1.10
N PHE A 91 2.25 -6.20 0.50
CA PHE A 91 3.59 -6.76 0.56
C PHE A 91 4.33 -6.07 1.69
N LEU A 92 4.85 -6.84 2.65
CA LEU A 92 5.70 -6.34 3.73
C LEU A 92 7.10 -6.90 3.51
N VAL A 93 8.11 -6.04 3.55
CA VAL A 93 9.50 -6.46 3.38
C VAL A 93 10.36 -5.79 4.43
N LYS A 94 11.14 -6.63 5.11
CA LYS A 94 12.03 -6.23 6.19
C LYS A 94 13.48 -6.40 5.73
N ASN A 95 14.36 -5.54 6.21
CA ASN A 95 15.81 -5.59 5.95
C ASN A 95 16.18 -5.51 4.45
N SER A 96 15.35 -4.85 3.63
CA SER A 96 15.70 -4.59 2.23
C SER A 96 16.80 -3.55 2.11
N LYS A 97 17.86 -3.87 1.36
CA LYS A 97 18.89 -2.91 0.95
C LYS A 97 18.46 -2.06 -0.25
N TYR A 98 17.40 -2.47 -0.94
CA TYR A 98 16.93 -1.88 -2.19
C TYR A 98 15.42 -1.59 -2.08
N PRO A 99 15.02 -0.42 -1.55
CA PRO A 99 13.61 -0.05 -1.43
C PRO A 99 12.85 -0.05 -2.77
N ILE A 100 13.55 0.20 -3.88
CA ILE A 100 13.01 0.11 -5.24
C ILE A 100 12.40 -1.26 -5.56
N ASP A 101 12.84 -2.34 -4.91
CA ASP A 101 12.26 -3.67 -5.11
C ASP A 101 10.76 -3.69 -4.80
N ILE A 102 10.31 -2.91 -3.80
CA ILE A 102 8.88 -2.80 -3.43
C ILE A 102 8.09 -2.05 -4.46
N VAL A 103 8.66 -0.98 -5.01
CA VAL A 103 8.07 -0.26 -6.14
C VAL A 103 7.87 -1.23 -7.32
N ASN A 104 8.90 -2.00 -7.65
CA ASN A 104 8.83 -3.01 -8.71
C ASN A 104 7.80 -4.11 -8.42
N GLN A 105 7.68 -4.57 -7.17
CA GLN A 105 6.69 -5.59 -6.81
C GLN A 105 5.26 -5.07 -6.92
N SER A 106 4.99 -3.88 -6.39
CA SER A 106 3.68 -3.26 -6.44
C SER A 106 3.25 -2.99 -7.88
N LEU A 107 4.12 -2.39 -8.70
CA LEU A 107 3.82 -2.10 -10.10
C LEU A 107 3.66 -3.38 -10.93
N GLY A 108 4.53 -4.37 -10.74
CA GLY A 108 4.43 -5.63 -11.46
C GLY A 108 3.14 -6.38 -11.14
N PHE A 109 2.63 -6.30 -9.90
CA PHE A 109 1.32 -6.86 -9.57
C PHE A 109 0.19 -6.10 -10.28
N ILE A 110 0.22 -4.77 -10.25
CA ILE A 110 -0.78 -3.91 -10.89
C ILE A 110 -0.87 -4.20 -12.40
N GLU A 111 0.25 -4.44 -13.07
CA GLU A 111 0.27 -4.87 -14.48
C GLU A 111 -0.42 -6.24 -14.69
N THR A 112 -0.29 -7.19 -13.76
CA THR A 112 -0.97 -8.51 -13.86
C THR A 112 -2.48 -8.46 -13.78
N ILE A 113 -3.03 -7.35 -13.29
CA ILE A 113 -4.47 -7.08 -13.25
C ILE A 113 -4.94 -6.14 -14.37
N GLY A 114 -4.05 -5.83 -15.34
CA GLY A 114 -4.37 -5.13 -16.58
C GLY A 114 -4.30 -3.62 -16.51
N LEU A 115 -3.67 -3.06 -15.48
CA LEU A 115 -3.54 -1.62 -15.29
C LEU A 115 -2.22 -1.12 -15.88
N LEU A 116 -2.32 -0.08 -16.71
CA LEU A 116 -1.22 0.43 -17.52
C LEU A 116 -0.50 1.59 -16.85
N LYS A 117 0.84 1.60 -16.92
CA LYS A 117 1.71 2.60 -16.27
C LYS A 117 1.47 4.04 -16.76
N ASP A 118 1.04 4.22 -18.00
CA ASP A 118 0.70 5.54 -18.57
C ASP A 118 -0.56 6.16 -17.93
N LYS A 119 -1.38 5.36 -17.23
CA LYS A 119 -2.57 5.81 -16.48
C LYS A 119 -2.34 5.98 -14.99
N MET A 120 -1.12 5.69 -14.53
CA MET A 120 -0.74 5.80 -13.12
C MET A 120 -0.18 7.19 -12.85
N TYR A 121 -0.63 7.78 -11.74
CA TYR A 121 -0.15 9.03 -11.19
C TYR A 121 0.48 8.77 -9.83
N ILE A 122 1.68 9.29 -9.64
CA ILE A 122 2.44 9.09 -8.41
C ILE A 122 2.56 10.42 -7.68
N ARG A 123 2.26 10.39 -6.38
CA ARG A 123 2.62 11.46 -5.44
C ARG A 123 3.69 10.93 -4.52
N CYS A 124 4.87 11.54 -4.49
CA CYS A 124 6.00 11.01 -3.72
C CYS A 124 6.80 12.08 -2.99
N ASP A 125 7.51 11.64 -1.96
CA ASP A 125 8.39 12.47 -1.17
C ASP A 125 9.70 12.80 -1.89
N LYS A 126 10.04 14.10 -2.00
CA LYS A 126 11.28 14.55 -2.64
C LYS A 126 12.56 14.15 -1.90
N GLU A 127 12.46 13.79 -0.62
CA GLU A 127 13.65 13.48 0.20
C GLU A 127 14.25 12.11 -0.08
N VAL A 128 13.59 11.32 -0.93
CA VAL A 128 14.03 10.00 -1.38
C VAL A 128 13.97 9.99 -2.91
N ASP A 129 14.80 9.16 -3.54
CA ASP A 129 14.88 9.02 -5.00
C ASP A 129 13.65 8.31 -5.63
N PHE A 130 12.44 8.54 -5.09
CA PHE A 130 11.21 8.01 -5.65
C PHE A 130 11.05 8.38 -7.12
N LEU A 131 11.34 9.64 -7.49
CA LEU A 131 11.28 10.08 -8.88
C LEU A 131 12.12 9.19 -9.80
N GLY A 132 13.40 8.99 -9.47
CA GLY A 132 14.29 8.13 -10.25
C GLY A 132 13.75 6.70 -10.34
N TRP A 133 13.29 6.14 -9.21
CA TRP A 133 12.73 4.79 -9.17
C TRP A 133 11.52 4.64 -10.08
N TYR A 134 10.55 5.54 -9.99
CA TYR A 134 9.32 5.46 -10.78
C TYR A 134 9.55 5.73 -12.27
N VAL A 135 10.39 6.71 -12.64
CA VAL A 135 10.76 6.95 -14.04
C VAL A 135 11.44 5.71 -14.64
N ASN A 136 12.34 5.07 -13.91
CA ASN A 136 13.04 3.86 -14.36
C ASN A 136 12.10 2.65 -14.54
N THR A 137 10.91 2.67 -13.95
CA THR A 137 9.89 1.62 -14.16
C THR A 137 9.03 1.84 -15.41
N GLY A 138 9.17 2.99 -16.06
CA GLY A 138 8.41 3.38 -17.25
C GLY A 138 7.16 4.24 -16.97
N ILE A 139 6.99 4.75 -15.75
CA ILE A 139 5.94 5.74 -15.48
C ILE A 139 6.35 7.08 -16.10
N PRO A 140 5.47 7.74 -16.87
CA PRO A 140 5.77 9.05 -17.44
C PRO A 140 6.12 10.06 -16.35
N LYS A 141 7.21 10.81 -16.55
CA LYS A 141 7.65 11.84 -15.59
C LYS A 141 6.55 12.86 -15.29
N ASP A 142 5.77 13.23 -16.30
CA ASP A 142 4.65 14.18 -16.17
C ASP A 142 3.50 13.66 -15.27
N ASN A 143 3.47 12.35 -14.99
CA ASN A 143 2.52 11.75 -14.05
C ASN A 143 3.07 11.65 -12.62
N ILE A 144 4.28 12.14 -12.35
CA ILE A 144 4.93 12.06 -11.03
C ILE A 144 4.98 13.46 -10.43
N TYR A 145 4.35 13.62 -9.28
CA TYR A 145 4.37 14.85 -8.49
C TYR A 145 5.18 14.62 -7.22
N GLU A 146 6.30 15.34 -7.10
CA GLU A 146 7.09 15.39 -5.89
C GLU A 146 6.55 16.47 -4.94
N TRP A 147 6.47 16.17 -3.65
CA TRP A 147 6.18 17.16 -2.61
C TRP A 147 7.35 17.35 -1.66
N GLU A 148 7.31 18.42 -0.87
CA GLU A 148 8.08 18.49 0.37
C GLU A 148 7.23 17.85 1.46
N ASN A 149 7.64 16.68 1.94
CA ASN A 149 6.88 16.00 2.97
C ASN A 149 7.19 16.57 4.35
N ILE A 150 6.23 17.26 4.93
CA ILE A 150 6.39 17.87 6.25
C ILE A 150 6.23 16.82 7.37
N GLU A 151 5.55 15.70 7.09
CA GLU A 151 5.26 14.66 8.09
C GLU A 151 5.67 13.27 7.60
N LYS A 152 6.59 12.63 8.33
CA LYS A 152 6.96 11.23 8.05
C LYS A 152 5.79 10.30 8.39
N PHE A 153 5.76 9.14 7.74
CA PHE A 153 4.83 8.08 8.12
C PHE A 153 5.25 7.49 9.48
N HIS A 154 4.32 7.48 10.43
CA HIS A 154 4.51 6.94 11.77
C HIS A 154 3.69 5.67 11.96
N ILE A 155 4.34 4.56 12.31
CA ILE A 155 3.67 3.26 12.52
C ILE A 155 3.32 2.98 13.99
N GLY A 156 3.76 3.84 14.90
CA GLY A 156 3.46 3.74 16.33
C GLY A 156 4.37 4.63 17.17
N LYS A 157 4.05 4.74 18.46
CA LYS A 157 4.86 5.55 19.38
C LYS A 157 6.21 4.86 19.62
N HIS A 158 7.32 5.61 19.51
CA HIS A 158 8.69 5.10 19.65
C HIS A 158 9.17 4.11 18.57
N ARG A 159 8.44 3.98 17.45
CA ARG A 159 8.83 3.14 16.32
C ARG A 159 9.46 3.94 15.19
N PRO A 160 10.16 3.27 14.25
CA PRO A 160 10.73 3.90 13.07
C PRO A 160 9.70 4.70 12.27
N THR A 161 10.17 5.79 11.67
CA THR A 161 9.38 6.64 10.77
C THR A 161 9.93 6.53 9.35
N GLY A 162 9.08 6.67 8.34
CA GLY A 162 9.51 6.50 6.95
C GLY A 162 8.94 7.54 5.99
N ASN A 163 9.61 7.71 4.85
CA ASN A 163 9.06 8.38 3.69
C ASN A 163 8.05 7.47 2.99
N TYR A 164 7.13 8.04 2.23
CA TYR A 164 6.11 7.28 1.52
C TYR A 164 5.76 7.93 0.17
N SER A 165 5.11 7.14 -0.66
CA SER A 165 4.54 7.55 -1.93
C SER A 165 3.14 6.96 -2.08
N TYR A 166 2.30 7.63 -2.85
CA TYR A 166 0.98 7.17 -3.23
C TYR A 166 0.90 6.95 -4.72
N LEU A 167 0.26 5.86 -5.10
CA LEU A 167 -0.12 5.58 -6.47
C LEU A 167 -1.63 5.79 -6.58
N SER A 168 -2.01 6.61 -7.56
CA SER A 168 -3.39 6.81 -7.98
C SER A 168 -3.52 6.37 -9.44
N ILE A 169 -4.71 5.94 -9.83
CA ILE A 169 -5.02 5.58 -11.21
C ILE A 169 -6.13 6.50 -11.66
N SER A 170 -5.92 7.18 -12.79
CA SER A 170 -7.00 7.94 -13.40
C SER A 170 -8.01 6.98 -13.98
N ILE A 171 -9.14 6.85 -13.30
CA ILE A 171 -10.35 6.27 -13.86
C ILE A 171 -11.15 7.44 -14.42
N LEU A 172 -10.63 8.09 -15.47
CA LEU A 172 -11.45 8.90 -16.36
C LEU A 172 -12.31 7.93 -17.16
N THR A 173 -13.35 7.41 -16.52
CA THR A 173 -14.52 6.94 -17.25
C THR A 173 -15.22 8.19 -17.78
N GLU A 174 -15.46 8.22 -19.09
CA GLU A 174 -16.44 9.06 -19.77
C GLU A 174 -17.85 8.82 -19.18
N LEU A 175 -18.09 9.25 -17.94
CA LEU A 175 -19.37 9.09 -17.26
C LEU A 175 -19.75 10.45 -16.69
N PHE A 176 -20.20 11.32 -17.59
CA PHE A 176 -21.50 12.01 -17.59
C PHE A 176 -21.47 13.00 -18.77
N PRO A 177 -22.34 12.90 -19.79
CA PRO A 177 -22.70 14.10 -20.51
C PRO A 177 -23.32 15.03 -19.47
N LEU A 178 -22.77 16.22 -19.31
CA LEU A 178 -23.49 17.33 -18.71
C LEU A 178 -24.76 17.47 -19.54
N GLU A 179 -25.90 17.05 -19.00
CA GLU A 179 -27.19 17.42 -19.55
C GLU A 179 -27.22 18.95 -19.63
N GLN A 180 -27.59 19.44 -20.81
CA GLN A 180 -27.76 20.85 -21.15
C GLN A 180 -28.90 21.49 -20.36
#